data_AF-A0A662VV31-F1
#
_entry.id   AF-A0A662VV31-F1
#
_cell.length_a   1.000
_cell.length_b   1.000
_cell.length_c   1.000
_cell.angle_alpha   90.00
_cell.angle_beta   90.00
_cell.angle_gamma   90.00
#
_symmetry.space_group_name_H-M   'P 1'
#
loop_
_entity.id
_entity.type
_entity.pdbx_description
1 polymer ?
#
loop_
_entity_poly.entity_id
_entity_poly.type
_entity_poly.pdbx_seq_one_letter_code
_entity_poly.pdbx_strand_id
1 'polypeptide(L)'
;MGEATFYLKARFGSEDEAKLAVKIAKYVLDDLAEFHDDWQRIRSETEIPVKGRDRILKEKHPLVAKLIELPEPRSNDVCMNYLAGRCEMHKGYELYNNGEWIYLSCICWHLASWDNIEKLFIKLGAIEVGWISDEDFNPFDAVPVRIVTPGNLREVLEEIGQELLAQLI
;
A
#
# COMPACT_ATOMS: atom_id res chain seq x y z
N MET A 1 11.40 12.33 -2.50
CA MET A 1 10.87 11.02 -2.93
C MET A 1 9.43 10.96 -2.47
N GLY A 2 8.50 10.53 -3.34
CA GLY A 2 7.07 10.52 -3.02
C GLY A 2 6.69 9.33 -2.15
N GLU A 3 5.64 9.52 -1.35
CA GLU A 3 4.99 8.47 -0.57
C GLU A 3 3.56 8.31 -1.07
N ALA A 4 3.01 7.11 -0.93
CA ALA A 4 1.65 6.77 -1.30
C ALA A 4 1.02 5.94 -0.17
N THR A 5 -0.29 6.07 -0.01
CA THR A 5 -1.05 5.22 0.93
C THR A 5 -1.46 3.95 0.21
N PHE A 6 -1.04 2.81 0.76
CA PHE A 6 -1.45 1.51 0.28
C PHE A 6 -2.55 0.95 1.16
N TYR A 7 -3.52 0.29 0.52
CA TYR A 7 -4.65 -0.37 1.17
C TYR A 7 -4.70 -1.83 0.75
N LEU A 8 -4.92 -2.74 1.69
CA LEU A 8 -5.17 -4.14 1.44
C LEU A 8 -6.43 -4.58 2.17
N LYS A 9 -7.22 -5.41 1.49
CA LYS A 9 -8.43 -6.04 2.04
C LYS A 9 -8.38 -7.53 1.79
N ALA A 10 -8.62 -8.33 2.84
CA ALA A 10 -8.62 -9.79 2.77
C ALA A 10 -9.85 -10.38 3.46
N ARG A 11 -10.47 -11.42 2.88
CA ARG A 11 -11.59 -12.19 3.45
C ARG A 11 -11.13 -13.58 3.86
N PHE A 12 -11.66 -14.06 4.99
CA PHE A 12 -11.44 -15.41 5.51
C PHE A 12 -12.74 -16.21 5.52
N GLY A 13 -12.66 -17.52 5.76
CA GLY A 13 -13.84 -18.39 5.80
C GLY A 13 -14.71 -18.17 7.04
N SER A 14 -14.15 -17.56 8.09
CA SER A 14 -14.87 -17.19 9.31
C SER A 14 -14.20 -16.02 10.04
N GLU A 15 -14.96 -15.41 10.97
CA GLU A 15 -14.44 -14.35 11.85
C GLU A 15 -13.30 -14.86 12.77
N ASP A 16 -13.36 -16.11 13.21
CA ASP A 16 -12.32 -16.69 14.09
C ASP A 16 -11.00 -16.90 13.33
N GLU A 17 -11.07 -17.35 12.08
CA GLU A 17 -9.91 -17.41 11.18
C GLU A 17 -9.33 -16.01 10.95
N ALA A 18 -10.17 -15.01 10.66
CA ALA A 18 -9.72 -13.63 10.48
C ALA A 18 -9.04 -13.07 11.75
N LYS A 19 -9.60 -13.33 12.94
CA LYS A 19 -8.99 -12.91 14.22
C LYS A 19 -7.64 -13.56 14.47
N LEU A 20 -7.49 -14.84 14.13
CA LEU A 20 -6.20 -15.53 14.24
C LEU A 20 -5.19 -14.98 13.24
N ALA A 21 -5.62 -14.78 11.98
CA ALA A 21 -4.79 -14.24 10.92
C ALA A 21 -4.31 -12.81 11.23
N VAL A 22 -5.15 -11.92 11.79
CA VAL A 22 -4.72 -10.58 12.24
C VAL A 22 -3.58 -10.66 13.24
N LYS A 23 -3.66 -11.56 14.23
CA LYS A 23 -2.61 -11.71 15.24
C LYS A 23 -1.29 -12.13 14.61
N ILE A 24 -1.32 -13.12 13.72
CA ILE A 24 -0.11 -13.59 13.03
C ILE A 24 0.42 -12.51 12.08
N ALA A 25 -0.44 -11.92 11.26
CA ALA A 25 -0.09 -10.85 10.34
C ALA A 25 0.58 -9.70 11.09
N LYS A 26 0.07 -9.31 12.25
CA LYS A 26 0.68 -8.28 13.09
C LYS A 26 2.15 -8.57 13.40
N TYR A 27 2.47 -9.79 13.87
CA TYR A 27 3.87 -10.15 14.16
C TYR A 27 4.76 -10.11 12.92
N VAL A 28 4.26 -10.56 11.77
CA VAL A 28 5.03 -10.56 10.51
C VAL A 28 5.23 -9.13 9.99
N LEU A 29 4.21 -8.28 10.07
CA LEU A 29 4.27 -6.89 9.61
C LEU A 29 5.14 -6.04 10.53
N ASP A 30 5.12 -6.28 11.85
CA ASP A 30 6.05 -5.66 12.79
C ASP A 30 7.51 -6.06 12.46
N ASP A 31 7.77 -7.34 12.20
CA ASP A 31 9.10 -7.82 11.75
C ASP A 31 9.50 -7.24 10.38
N LEU A 32 8.54 -7.09 9.46
CA LEU A 32 8.77 -6.49 8.14
C LEU A 32 9.10 -5.00 8.21
N ALA A 33 8.45 -4.26 9.12
CA ALA A 33 8.77 -2.86 9.36
C ALA A 33 10.18 -2.69 9.92
N GLU A 34 10.59 -3.57 10.85
CA GLU A 34 11.96 -3.56 11.36
C GLU A 34 12.98 -4.00 10.32
N PHE A 35 12.65 -4.99 9.50
CA PHE A 35 13.47 -5.40 8.37
C PHE A 35 13.71 -4.24 7.41
N HIS A 36 12.68 -3.45 7.08
CA HIS A 36 12.81 -2.27 6.25
C HIS A 36 13.78 -1.26 6.87
N ASP A 37 13.62 -0.93 8.16
CA ASP A 37 14.50 0.01 8.86
C ASP A 37 15.96 -0.47 8.88
N ASP A 38 16.20 -1.75 9.11
CA ASP A 38 17.54 -2.33 9.14
C ASP A 38 18.15 -2.43 7.73
N TRP A 39 17.34 -2.72 6.71
CA TRP A 39 17.76 -2.64 5.32
C TRP A 39 18.22 -1.22 4.97
N GLN A 40 17.46 -0.18 5.33
CA GLN A 40 17.84 1.21 5.07
C GLN A 40 19.19 1.59 5.70
N ARG A 41 19.53 1.00 6.87
CA ARG A 41 20.82 1.23 7.54
C ARG A 41 21.97 0.51 6.83
N ILE A 42 21.79 -0.77 6.52
CA ILE A 42 22.86 -1.64 6.02
C ILE A 42 23.09 -1.53 4.50
N ARG A 43 22.11 -0.99 3.74
CA ARG A 43 22.16 -0.98 2.27
C ARG A 43 23.32 -0.19 1.68
N SER A 44 23.93 0.73 2.43
CA SER A 44 25.10 1.50 2.00
C SER A 44 26.42 0.99 2.58
N GLU A 45 26.42 -0.07 3.38
CA GLU A 45 27.64 -0.64 3.96
C GLU A 45 28.42 -1.47 2.94
N THR A 46 29.52 -0.91 2.42
CA THR A 46 30.30 -1.53 1.34
C THR A 46 31.34 -2.56 1.82
N GLU A 47 31.64 -2.60 3.12
CA GLU A 47 32.60 -3.56 3.71
C GLU A 47 32.05 -5.00 3.71
N ILE A 48 30.72 -5.15 3.76
CA ILE A 48 30.05 -6.45 3.75
C ILE A 48 29.47 -6.68 2.34
N PRO A 49 29.82 -7.80 1.66
CA PRO A 49 29.22 -8.14 0.38
C PRO A 49 27.69 -8.19 0.45
N VAL A 50 27.00 -7.87 -0.65
CA VAL A 50 25.52 -7.84 -0.74
C VAL A 50 24.87 -9.10 -0.18
N LYS A 51 25.38 -10.29 -0.54
CA LYS A 51 24.88 -11.58 -0.02
C LYS A 51 25.07 -11.74 1.48
N GLY A 52 26.15 -11.16 2.04
CA GLY A 52 26.40 -11.16 3.48
C GLY A 52 25.39 -10.30 4.22
N ARG A 53 25.08 -9.11 3.69
CA ARG A 53 24.06 -8.21 4.24
C ARG A 53 22.65 -8.79 4.13
N ASP A 54 22.30 -9.39 2.98
CA ASP A 54 21.03 -10.11 2.80
C ASP A 54 20.86 -11.23 3.85
N ARG A 55 21.93 -12.00 4.09
CA ARG A 55 21.92 -13.05 5.12
C ARG A 55 21.71 -12.47 6.52
N ILE A 56 22.44 -11.41 6.89
CA ILE A 56 22.30 -10.74 8.19
C ILE A 56 20.84 -10.28 8.40
N LEU A 57 20.23 -9.65 7.39
CA LEU A 57 18.84 -9.22 7.47
C LEU A 57 17.88 -10.41 7.67
N LYS A 58 18.02 -11.47 6.87
CA LYS A 58 17.16 -12.66 6.96
C LYS A 58 17.33 -13.43 8.28
N GLU A 59 18.54 -13.48 8.82
CA GLU A 59 18.81 -14.09 10.14
C GLU A 59 18.21 -13.26 11.27
N LYS A 60 18.24 -11.92 11.17
CA LYS A 60 17.65 -11.02 12.16
C LYS A 60 16.11 -11.02 12.12
N HIS A 61 15.53 -11.20 10.94
CA HIS A 61 14.08 -11.15 10.67
C HIS A 61 13.55 -12.48 10.12
N PRO A 62 13.46 -13.51 10.98
CA PRO A 62 13.13 -14.86 10.55
C PRO A 62 11.68 -15.01 10.07
N LEU A 63 10.75 -14.16 10.52
CA LEU A 63 9.36 -14.22 10.04
C LEU A 63 9.29 -13.69 8.62
N VAL A 64 9.97 -12.57 8.34
CA VAL A 64 10.10 -12.03 6.98
C VAL A 64 10.73 -13.08 6.06
N ALA A 65 11.89 -13.63 6.44
CA ALA A 65 12.61 -14.61 5.61
C ALA A 65 11.78 -15.86 5.28
N LYS A 66 10.83 -16.23 6.15
CA LYS A 66 9.97 -17.42 5.97
C LYS A 66 8.68 -17.12 5.24
N LEU A 67 8.06 -15.97 5.49
CA LEU A 67 6.66 -15.71 5.10
C LEU A 67 6.54 -14.69 3.98
N ILE A 68 7.50 -13.79 3.83
CA ILE A 68 7.55 -12.79 2.76
C ILE A 68 8.45 -13.28 1.64
N GLU A 69 7.97 -13.21 0.40
CA GLU A 69 8.75 -13.62 -0.78
C GLU A 69 9.68 -12.48 -1.21
N LEU A 70 10.94 -12.54 -0.76
CA LEU A 70 11.94 -11.56 -1.15
C LEU A 70 12.73 -12.03 -2.39
N PRO A 71 13.01 -11.13 -3.36
CA PRO A 71 13.87 -11.47 -4.48
C PRO A 71 15.30 -11.82 -4.03
N GLU A 72 15.98 -12.64 -4.84
CA GLU A 72 17.37 -13.04 -4.57
C GLU A 72 18.35 -11.87 -4.74
N PRO A 73 19.41 -11.80 -3.89
CA PRO A 73 20.40 -10.74 -3.96
C PRO A 73 21.21 -10.78 -5.26
N ARG A 74 21.34 -9.62 -5.90
CA ARG A 74 22.18 -9.43 -7.09
C ARG A 74 23.56 -8.91 -6.65
N SER A 75 24.63 -9.61 -6.97
CA SER A 75 25.99 -9.29 -6.48
C SER A 75 26.51 -7.93 -6.92
N ASN A 76 26.03 -7.40 -8.04
CA ASN A 76 26.38 -6.07 -8.57
C ASN A 76 25.50 -4.93 -8.00
N ASP A 77 24.48 -5.24 -7.21
CA ASP A 77 23.57 -4.27 -6.62
C ASP A 77 24.05 -3.86 -5.22
N VAL A 78 25.10 -3.04 -5.21
CA VAL A 78 25.80 -2.61 -3.98
C VAL A 78 24.85 -1.97 -2.97
N CYS A 79 23.81 -1.28 -3.45
CA CYS A 79 22.82 -0.60 -2.61
C CYS A 79 21.60 -1.47 -2.26
N MET A 80 21.62 -2.77 -2.58
CA MET A 80 20.51 -3.69 -2.31
C MET A 80 19.16 -3.19 -2.84
N ASN A 81 19.15 -2.50 -3.98
CA ASN A 81 17.94 -1.94 -4.59
C ASN A 81 16.95 -3.02 -5.05
N TYR A 82 17.36 -4.28 -5.17
CA TYR A 82 16.46 -5.41 -5.42
C TYR A 82 15.37 -5.56 -4.35
N LEU A 83 15.59 -5.05 -3.13
CA LEU A 83 14.60 -5.01 -2.05
C LEU A 83 13.70 -3.77 -2.09
N ALA A 84 14.11 -2.72 -2.80
CA ALA A 84 13.34 -1.48 -2.88
C ALA A 84 11.98 -1.74 -3.54
N GLY A 85 10.91 -1.28 -2.90
CA GLY A 85 9.55 -1.55 -3.35
C GLY A 85 9.04 -2.96 -3.05
N ARG A 86 9.84 -3.84 -2.41
CA ARG A 86 9.50 -5.26 -2.15
C ARG A 86 9.36 -5.61 -0.66
N CYS A 87 9.96 -4.81 0.22
CA CYS A 87 9.88 -4.95 1.66
C CYS A 87 9.31 -3.69 2.34
N GLU A 88 8.49 -2.93 1.63
CA GLU A 88 7.99 -1.63 2.08
C GLU A 88 6.86 -1.81 3.10
N MET A 89 7.17 -1.56 4.37
CA MET A 89 6.24 -1.52 5.49
C MET A 89 6.83 -0.61 6.57
N HIS A 90 6.02 0.26 7.16
CA HIS A 90 6.47 1.16 8.22
C HIS A 90 5.71 0.87 9.53
N LYS A 91 6.31 1.18 10.69
CA LYS A 91 5.70 0.92 12.01
C LYS A 91 4.35 1.61 12.25
N GLY A 92 3.98 2.60 11.43
CA GLY A 92 2.72 3.34 11.51
C GLY A 92 1.55 2.72 10.75
N TYR A 93 1.64 1.45 10.32
CA TYR A 93 0.54 0.78 9.61
C TYR A 93 -0.70 0.60 10.52
N GLU A 94 -1.87 0.61 9.90
CA GLU A 94 -3.14 0.28 10.55
C GLU A 94 -3.59 -1.11 10.11
N LEU A 95 -3.85 -2.00 11.07
CA LEU A 95 -4.36 -3.35 10.82
C LEU A 95 -5.53 -3.62 11.75
N TYR A 96 -6.68 -3.95 11.18
CA TYR A 96 -7.87 -4.32 11.95
C TYR A 96 -8.73 -5.34 11.22
N ASN A 97 -9.54 -6.08 11.98
CA ASN A 97 -10.57 -6.96 11.44
C ASN A 97 -11.99 -6.41 11.70
N ASN A 98 -12.91 -6.76 10.81
CA ASN A 98 -14.34 -6.55 10.98
C ASN A 98 -15.09 -7.76 10.41
N GLY A 99 -15.63 -8.62 11.29
CA GLY A 99 -16.15 -9.92 10.91
C GLY A 99 -15.07 -10.79 10.23
N GLU A 100 -15.39 -11.34 9.07
CA GLU A 100 -14.51 -12.18 8.25
C GLU A 100 -13.45 -11.40 7.46
N TRP A 101 -13.46 -10.07 7.55
CA TRP A 101 -12.59 -9.20 6.77
C TRP A 101 -11.44 -8.64 7.60
N ILE A 102 -10.27 -8.56 6.99
CA ILE A 102 -9.09 -7.84 7.48
C ILE A 102 -8.81 -6.67 6.55
N TYR A 103 -8.46 -5.54 7.14
CA TYR A 103 -8.06 -4.32 6.46
C TYR A 103 -6.68 -3.91 6.96
N LEU A 104 -5.80 -3.58 6.02
CA LEU A 104 -4.46 -3.09 6.27
C LEU A 104 -4.25 -1.80 5.48
N SER A 105 -3.67 -0.78 6.10
CA SER A 105 -3.16 0.39 5.39
C SER A 105 -1.83 0.86 5.93
N CYS A 106 -1.00 1.47 5.07
CA CYS A 106 0.26 2.09 5.46
C CYS A 106 0.69 3.10 4.41
N ILE A 107 1.37 4.15 4.85
CA ILE A 107 2.08 5.07 3.96
C ILE A 107 3.47 4.50 3.70
N CYS A 108 3.79 4.26 2.43
CA CYS A 108 5.04 3.65 1.98
C CYS A 108 5.60 4.39 0.77
N TRP A 109 6.80 3.99 0.33
CA TRP A 109 7.37 4.52 -0.92
C TRP A 109 6.42 4.25 -2.10
N HIS A 110 6.14 5.27 -2.90
CA HIS A 110 5.08 5.20 -3.92
C HIS A 110 5.32 4.16 -5.04
N LEU A 111 6.59 3.79 -5.30
CA LEU A 111 6.94 2.71 -6.23
C LEU A 111 6.90 1.31 -5.60
N ALA A 112 6.34 1.17 -4.40
CA ALA A 112 6.17 -0.12 -3.76
C ALA A 112 5.14 -1.00 -4.47
N SER A 113 5.30 -2.31 -4.32
CA SER A 113 4.29 -3.30 -4.65
C SER A 113 3.97 -4.10 -3.39
N TRP A 114 2.68 -4.29 -3.13
CA TRP A 114 2.18 -5.07 -2.00
C TRP A 114 1.84 -6.53 -2.37
N ASP A 115 2.28 -7.01 -3.54
CA ASP A 115 2.08 -8.41 -3.98
C ASP A 115 2.62 -9.42 -2.94
N ASN A 116 3.72 -9.08 -2.27
CA ASN A 116 4.31 -9.94 -1.24
C ASN A 116 3.49 -9.98 0.05
N ILE A 117 2.82 -8.87 0.38
CA ILE A 117 1.93 -8.78 1.54
C ILE A 117 0.60 -9.47 1.20
N GLU A 118 0.08 -9.31 -0.01
CA GLU A 118 -1.05 -10.10 -0.51
C GLU A 118 -0.78 -11.60 -0.39
N LYS A 119 0.38 -12.06 -0.88
CA LYS A 119 0.82 -13.47 -0.75
C LYS A 119 0.91 -13.92 0.71
N LEU A 120 1.30 -13.05 1.65
CA LEU A 120 1.24 -13.36 3.08
C LEU A 120 -0.20 -13.68 3.51
N PHE A 121 -1.17 -12.85 3.17
CA PHE A 121 -2.57 -13.10 3.52
C PHE A 121 -3.13 -14.37 2.87
N ILE A 122 -2.73 -14.69 1.63
CA ILE A 122 -3.05 -15.99 1.01
C ILE A 122 -2.49 -17.15 1.84
N LYS A 123 -1.22 -17.08 2.27
CA LYS A 123 -0.60 -18.10 3.14
C LYS A 123 -1.29 -18.24 4.49
N LEU A 124 -1.91 -17.17 4.99
CA LEU A 124 -2.68 -17.18 6.23
C LEU A 124 -4.09 -17.77 6.07
N GLY A 125 -4.52 -18.08 4.84
CA GLY A 125 -5.81 -18.69 4.56
C GLY A 125 -6.88 -17.72 4.03
N ALA A 126 -6.49 -16.54 3.55
CA ALA A 126 -7.45 -15.66 2.89
C ALA A 126 -8.01 -16.33 1.63
N ILE A 127 -9.33 -16.26 1.46
CA ILE A 127 -10.06 -16.78 0.29
C ILE A 127 -10.29 -15.70 -0.77
N GLU A 128 -10.26 -14.43 -0.36
CA GLU A 128 -10.19 -13.26 -1.24
C GLU A 128 -9.16 -12.30 -0.68
N VAL A 129 -8.34 -11.72 -1.54
CA VAL A 129 -7.40 -10.67 -1.14
C VAL A 129 -7.15 -9.75 -2.34
N GLY A 130 -6.92 -8.48 -2.06
CA GLY A 130 -6.45 -7.52 -3.04
C GLY A 130 -5.88 -6.30 -2.34
N TRP A 131 -5.03 -5.57 -3.06
CA TRP A 131 -4.46 -4.32 -2.60
C TRP A 131 -4.51 -3.25 -3.70
N ILE A 132 -4.40 -1.99 -3.29
CA ILE A 132 -4.38 -0.82 -4.19
C ILE A 132 -3.54 0.30 -3.56
N SER A 133 -2.85 1.08 -4.41
CA SER A 133 -2.19 2.33 -4.03
C SER A 133 -3.13 3.52 -4.27
N ASP A 134 -3.07 4.57 -3.44
CA ASP A 134 -3.76 5.84 -3.72
C ASP A 134 -3.30 6.51 -5.02
N GLU A 135 -2.12 6.18 -5.54
CA GLU A 135 -1.68 6.61 -6.88
C GLU A 135 -2.54 6.00 -8.00
N ASP A 136 -3.11 4.82 -7.77
CA ASP A 136 -3.99 4.15 -8.73
C ASP A 136 -5.46 4.56 -8.57
N PHE A 137 -5.78 5.35 -7.52
CA PHE A 137 -7.10 5.94 -7.39
C PHE A 137 -7.25 7.12 -8.34
N ASN A 138 -8.18 6.99 -9.27
CA ASN A 138 -8.75 8.17 -9.91
C ASN A 138 -9.82 8.76 -8.98
N PRO A 139 -9.60 9.93 -8.35
CA PRO A 139 -10.56 10.52 -7.43
C PRO A 139 -11.90 10.81 -8.11
N PHE A 140 -11.93 11.02 -9.43
CA PHE A 140 -13.16 11.26 -10.19
C PHE A 140 -14.09 10.04 -10.22
N ASP A 141 -13.57 8.82 -10.08
CA ASP A 141 -14.38 7.60 -10.03
C ASP A 141 -15.13 7.46 -8.70
N ALA A 142 -14.61 8.07 -7.63
CA ALA A 142 -15.23 8.09 -6.31
C ALA A 142 -16.19 9.27 -6.10
N VAL A 143 -16.17 10.29 -6.97
CA VAL A 143 -17.10 11.43 -6.88
C VAL A 143 -18.52 10.95 -7.24
N PRO A 144 -19.49 10.98 -6.31
CA PRO A 144 -20.85 10.58 -6.62
C PRO A 144 -21.46 11.58 -7.61
N VAL A 145 -21.66 11.15 -8.85
CA VAL A 145 -22.38 11.93 -9.85
C VAL A 145 -23.86 11.93 -9.49
N ARG A 146 -24.39 13.10 -9.17
CA ARG A 146 -25.83 13.28 -8.97
C ARG A 146 -26.45 13.60 -10.33
N ILE A 147 -27.49 12.85 -10.70
CA ILE A 147 -28.33 13.23 -11.83
C ILE A 147 -29.06 14.50 -11.40
N VAL A 148 -28.71 15.61 -12.02
CA VAL A 148 -29.37 16.90 -11.83
C VAL A 148 -30.28 17.16 -13.02
N THR A 149 -31.41 17.82 -12.79
CA THR A 149 -32.21 18.37 -13.89
C THR A 149 -31.33 19.34 -14.68
N PRO A 150 -31.17 19.16 -16.00
CA PRO A 150 -30.41 20.11 -16.80
C PRO A 150 -30.98 21.51 -16.64
N GLY A 151 -30.15 22.48 -16.28
CA GLY A 151 -30.53 23.88 -16.36
C GLY A 151 -30.75 24.28 -17.82
N ASN A 152 -31.57 25.30 -18.06
CA ASN A 152 -31.75 25.85 -19.40
C ASN A 152 -30.63 26.86 -19.70
N LEU A 153 -29.59 26.41 -20.41
CA LEU A 153 -28.45 27.25 -20.78
C LEU A 153 -28.88 28.54 -21.51
N ARG A 154 -29.98 28.49 -22.25
CA ARG A 154 -30.51 29.65 -22.98
C ARG A 154 -31.07 30.71 -22.04
N GLU A 155 -31.79 30.32 -20.99
CA GLU A 155 -32.29 31.24 -19.97
C GLU A 155 -31.13 31.93 -19.24
N VAL A 156 -30.08 31.19 -18.88
CA VAL A 156 -28.88 31.75 -18.25
C VAL A 156 -28.17 32.74 -19.17
N LEU A 157 -28.07 32.44 -20.47
CA LEU A 157 -27.47 33.35 -21.44
C LEU A 157 -28.31 34.59 -21.70
N GLU A 158 -29.64 34.47 -21.68
CA GLU A 158 -30.56 35.61 -21.81
C GLU A 158 -30.47 36.51 -20.56
N GLU A 159 -30.38 35.94 -19.36
CA GLU A 159 -30.22 36.66 -18.09
C GLU A 159 -28.87 37.40 -18.00
N ILE A 160 -27.76 36.69 -18.25
CA ILE A 160 -26.41 37.29 -18.30
C ILE A 160 -26.32 38.35 -19.40
N GLY A 161 -26.93 38.09 -20.56
CA GLY A 161 -26.96 39.02 -21.68
C GLY A 161 -27.69 40.32 -21.35
N GLN A 162 -28.83 40.25 -20.64
CA GLN A 162 -29.57 41.42 -20.17
C GLN A 162 -28.81 42.20 -19.09
N GLU A 163 -28.17 41.52 -18.14
CA GLU A 163 -27.34 42.17 -17.12
C GLU A 163 -26.12 42.87 -17.71
N LEU A 164 -25.43 42.24 -18.66
CA LEU A 164 -24.30 42.84 -19.37
C LEU A 164 -24.74 44.04 -20.23
N LEU A 165 -25.90 43.96 -20.90
CA LEU A 165 -26.47 45.08 -21.65
C LEU A 165 -26.87 46.25 -20.75
N ALA A 166 -27.44 45.98 -19.57
CA ALA A 166 -27.82 47.01 -18.61
C ALA A 166 -26.62 47.74 -17.98
N GLN A 167 -25.42 47.15 -17.99
CA GLN A 167 -24.18 47.79 -17.56
C GLN A 167 -23.53 48.67 -18.66
N LEU A 168 -23.98 48.57 -19.91
CA LEU A 168 -23.38 49.23 -21.07
C LEU A 168 -24.21 50.40 -21.64
N ILE A 169 -25.37 50.69 -21.05
CA ILE A 169 -26.27 51.82 -21.38
C ILE A 169 -26.31 52.78 -20.19
#